data_AF-A0A9P0Q847-F1
#
_entry.id   AF-A0A9P0Q847-F1
#
_cell.length_a   1.000
_cell.length_b   1.000
_cell.length_c   1.000
_cell.angle_alpha   90.00
_cell.angle_beta   90.00
_cell.angle_gamma   90.00
#
_symmetry.space_group_name_H-M   'P 1'
#
loop_
_entity.id
_entity.type
_entity.pdbx_description
1 polymer ?
#
loop_
_entity_poly.entity_id
_entity_poly.type
_entity_poly.pdbx_seq_one_letter_code
_entity_poly.pdbx_strand_id
1 'polypeptide(L)'
;MPYLTASKLTKTIAGQQELVNLVAEKAEIDGSFDPLEENGQNVNRVMMCVDFALPLFNANIESTKFTKFYCDQILPNYDAIGTLKDGSTLQYHALKQLAELSTHCGKLENPSLHVVQIFDKLKHFMPLPPEDADLEKMPNLDFTSVECLLYAFHRLARQCPDFLTADPAVLKDFRARLTYFSRGVGGCKKSLEKHSGKKLDEDQLKIAPALFENISSLIKDLYYTVPIYKCNIQLSFKSITKKIKLSPEKSSAPQKRHTPIQFESSNASAPKNARPSKGEGIKLYAPPSGKFSNNFQSYDRGGRGRGRGRGSRGGRGSRGGWRT
;
A
#
# COMPACT_ATOMS: atom_id res chain seq x y z
N MET A 1 1.08 -10.31 -14.82
CA MET A 1 0.98 -8.94 -15.37
C MET A 1 2.08 -7.94 -14.91
N PRO A 2 3.30 -8.31 -14.49
CA PRO A 2 4.30 -7.33 -14.02
C PRO A 2 4.83 -6.39 -15.12
N TYR A 3 4.75 -6.82 -16.39
CA TYR A 3 5.18 -6.03 -17.54
C TYR A 3 4.28 -4.81 -17.80
N LEU A 4 2.96 -4.93 -17.57
CA LEU A 4 2.02 -3.82 -17.73
C LEU A 4 2.21 -2.78 -16.62
N THR A 5 2.53 -3.22 -15.40
CA THR A 5 2.81 -2.31 -14.29
C THR A 5 4.10 -1.50 -14.47
N ALA A 6 5.08 -2.04 -15.19
CA ALA A 6 6.31 -1.35 -15.57
C ALA A 6 6.16 -0.43 -16.80
N SER A 7 5.01 -0.49 -17.48
CA SER A 7 4.74 0.34 -18.65
C SER A 7 4.41 1.79 -18.25
N LYS A 8 4.34 2.69 -19.25
CA LYS A 8 3.93 4.08 -19.00
C LYS A 8 2.44 4.22 -18.62
N LEU A 9 1.62 3.18 -18.84
CA LEU A 9 0.18 3.22 -18.58
C LEU A 9 -0.14 3.36 -17.09
N THR A 10 0.68 2.80 -16.19
CA THR A 10 0.52 2.97 -14.74
C THR A 10 0.90 4.35 -14.22
N LYS A 11 1.39 5.24 -15.08
CA LYS A 11 1.76 6.62 -14.70
C LYS A 11 0.63 7.61 -14.88
N THR A 12 -0.42 7.26 -15.60
CA THR A 12 -1.58 8.12 -15.85
C THR A 12 -2.83 7.55 -15.17
N ILE A 13 -3.73 8.42 -14.72
CA ILE A 13 -4.98 8.00 -14.08
C ILE A 13 -5.83 7.19 -15.06
N ALA A 14 -5.91 7.62 -16.32
CA ALA A 14 -6.66 6.91 -17.36
C ALA A 14 -6.10 5.50 -17.62
N GLY A 15 -4.78 5.35 -17.74
CA GLY A 15 -4.17 4.04 -17.98
C GLY A 15 -4.30 3.09 -16.79
N GLN A 16 -4.20 3.62 -15.56
CA GLN A 16 -4.50 2.84 -14.36
C GLN A 16 -5.97 2.39 -14.33
N GLN A 17 -6.92 3.27 -14.68
CA GLN A 17 -8.34 2.92 -14.74
C GLN A 17 -8.64 1.86 -15.80
N GLU A 18 -8.03 1.94 -16.98
CA GLU A 18 -8.14 0.92 -18.03
C GLU A 18 -7.61 -0.44 -17.54
N LEU A 19 -6.48 -0.46 -16.85
CA LEU A 19 -5.94 -1.69 -16.26
C LEU A 19 -6.89 -2.28 -15.21
N VAL A 20 -7.49 -1.43 -14.35
CA VAL A 20 -8.51 -1.86 -13.38
C VAL A 20 -9.72 -2.46 -14.09
N ASN A 21 -10.18 -1.86 -15.19
CA ASN A 21 -11.31 -2.36 -15.97
C ASN A 21 -10.99 -3.72 -16.61
N LEU A 22 -9.81 -3.88 -17.22
CA LEU A 22 -9.37 -5.17 -17.78
C LEU A 22 -9.30 -6.27 -16.71
N VAL A 23 -8.89 -5.92 -15.51
CA VAL A 23 -8.81 -6.86 -14.38
C VAL A 23 -10.20 -7.21 -13.87
N ALA A 24 -11.11 -6.24 -13.82
CA ALA A 24 -12.52 -6.46 -13.49
C ALA A 24 -13.18 -7.42 -14.48
N GLU A 25 -12.96 -7.22 -15.79
CA GLU A 25 -13.43 -8.13 -16.84
C GLU A 25 -12.84 -9.53 -16.67
N LYS A 26 -11.54 -9.64 -16.41
CA LYS A 26 -10.88 -10.95 -16.25
C LYS A 26 -11.30 -11.69 -14.98
N ALA A 27 -11.66 -10.94 -13.94
CA ALA A 27 -12.20 -11.48 -12.70
C ALA A 27 -13.71 -11.77 -12.78
N GLU A 28 -14.38 -11.33 -13.86
CA GLU A 28 -15.82 -11.47 -14.08
C GLU A 28 -16.66 -10.93 -12.90
N ILE A 29 -16.25 -9.78 -12.34
CA ILE A 29 -16.89 -9.20 -11.14
C ILE A 29 -18.33 -8.72 -11.35
N ASP A 30 -18.76 -8.59 -12.61
CA ASP A 30 -20.14 -8.24 -12.97
C ASP A 30 -21.05 -9.50 -13.09
N GLY A 31 -20.49 -10.71 -12.95
CA GLY A 31 -21.19 -11.98 -13.04
C GLY A 31 -21.56 -12.61 -11.68
N SER A 32 -22.21 -13.77 -11.73
CA SER A 32 -22.45 -14.60 -10.55
C SER A 32 -21.17 -15.32 -10.13
N PHE A 33 -20.97 -15.49 -8.82
CA PHE A 33 -19.81 -16.20 -8.28
C PHE A 33 -20.23 -17.53 -7.65
N ASP A 34 -19.72 -18.62 -8.19
CA ASP A 34 -19.76 -19.93 -7.54
C ASP A 34 -18.34 -20.32 -7.08
N PRO A 35 -18.10 -20.47 -5.76
CA PRO A 35 -16.80 -20.86 -5.24
C PRO A 35 -16.44 -22.33 -5.54
N LEU A 36 -17.41 -23.20 -5.84
CA LEU A 36 -17.19 -24.63 -6.09
C LEU A 36 -17.01 -24.96 -7.56
N GLU A 37 -17.44 -24.06 -8.44
CA GLU A 37 -17.25 -24.17 -9.88
C GLU A 37 -15.75 -24.22 -10.25
N GLU A 38 -15.44 -24.96 -11.32
CA GLU A 38 -14.07 -25.23 -11.78
C GLU A 38 -13.12 -25.77 -10.70
N ASN A 39 -13.63 -26.60 -9.77
CA ASN A 39 -12.86 -27.16 -8.64
C ASN A 39 -12.24 -26.09 -7.72
N GLY A 40 -12.88 -24.93 -7.57
CA GLY A 40 -12.37 -23.84 -6.72
C GLY A 40 -11.32 -22.95 -7.39
N GLN A 41 -11.10 -23.10 -8.70
CA GLN A 41 -10.21 -22.21 -9.46
C GLN A 41 -10.77 -20.79 -9.56
N ASN A 42 -12.10 -20.64 -9.55
CA ASN A 42 -12.78 -19.36 -9.54
C ASN A 42 -12.34 -18.45 -8.39
N VAL A 43 -12.25 -19.01 -7.18
CA VAL A 43 -11.78 -18.26 -5.99
C VAL A 43 -10.36 -17.76 -6.21
N ASN A 44 -9.46 -18.64 -6.62
CA ASN A 44 -8.05 -18.30 -6.88
C ASN A 44 -7.91 -17.23 -7.97
N ARG A 45 -8.69 -17.34 -9.05
CA ARG A 45 -8.72 -16.35 -10.14
C ARG A 45 -9.09 -14.97 -9.63
N VAL A 46 -10.19 -14.87 -8.88
CA VAL A 46 -10.65 -13.60 -8.31
C VAL A 46 -9.59 -13.02 -7.36
N MET A 47 -9.08 -13.83 -6.44
CA MET A 47 -8.05 -13.40 -5.47
C MET A 47 -6.81 -12.86 -6.19
N MET A 48 -6.29 -13.58 -7.18
CA MET A 48 -5.12 -13.14 -7.97
C MET A 48 -5.38 -11.85 -8.77
N CYS A 49 -6.57 -11.73 -9.38
CA CYS A 49 -6.94 -10.51 -10.09
C CYS A 49 -6.99 -9.31 -9.13
N VAL A 50 -7.57 -9.49 -7.95
CA VAL A 50 -7.70 -8.43 -6.95
C VAL A 50 -6.32 -8.02 -6.41
N ASP A 51 -5.41 -8.97 -6.16
CA ASP A 51 -4.03 -8.65 -5.78
C ASP A 51 -3.33 -7.74 -6.79
N PHE A 52 -3.63 -7.93 -8.07
CA PHE A 52 -3.11 -7.08 -9.13
C PHE A 52 -3.81 -5.70 -9.19
N ALA A 53 -5.11 -5.64 -8.92
CA ALA A 53 -5.87 -4.38 -8.91
C ALA A 53 -5.53 -3.50 -7.70
N LEU A 54 -5.26 -4.10 -6.52
CA LEU A 54 -4.99 -3.40 -5.26
C LEU A 54 -3.97 -2.24 -5.36
N PRO A 55 -2.77 -2.42 -5.95
CA PRO A 55 -1.80 -1.33 -6.07
C PRO A 55 -2.19 -0.22 -7.06
N LEU A 56 -3.22 -0.42 -7.89
CA LEU A 56 -3.69 0.57 -8.87
C LEU A 56 -4.68 1.57 -8.23
N PHE A 57 -5.37 1.18 -7.17
CA PHE A 57 -6.32 2.06 -6.48
C PHE A 57 -5.62 3.20 -5.75
N ASN A 58 -6.25 4.36 -5.77
CA ASN A 58 -5.79 5.56 -5.08
C ASN A 58 -6.96 6.52 -4.84
N ALA A 59 -6.70 7.79 -4.50
CA ALA A 59 -7.77 8.76 -4.25
C ALA A 59 -8.62 9.10 -5.51
N ASN A 60 -8.07 8.87 -6.70
CA ASN A 60 -8.75 9.16 -7.98
C ASN A 60 -9.31 7.89 -8.64
N ILE A 61 -8.84 6.70 -8.24
CA ILE A 61 -9.21 5.42 -8.81
C ILE A 61 -9.78 4.57 -7.69
N GLU A 62 -11.10 4.42 -7.74
CA GLU A 62 -11.87 3.81 -6.68
C GLU A 62 -11.98 2.29 -6.85
N SER A 63 -12.07 1.58 -5.74
CA SER A 63 -12.28 0.12 -5.65
C SER A 63 -13.76 -0.26 -5.55
N THR A 64 -14.68 0.66 -5.83
CA THR A 64 -16.11 0.55 -5.51
C THR A 64 -16.74 -0.72 -6.07
N LYS A 65 -16.48 -1.06 -7.34
CA LYS A 65 -17.02 -2.27 -7.98
C LYS A 65 -16.55 -3.56 -7.30
N PHE A 66 -15.25 -3.65 -7.01
CA PHE A 66 -14.67 -4.80 -6.30
C PHE A 66 -15.23 -4.90 -4.89
N THR A 67 -15.38 -3.78 -4.19
CA THR A 67 -15.93 -3.76 -2.83
C THR A 67 -17.38 -4.28 -2.81
N LYS A 68 -18.22 -3.84 -3.75
CA LYS A 68 -19.59 -4.37 -3.93
C LYS A 68 -19.57 -5.88 -4.17
N PHE A 69 -18.75 -6.35 -5.11
CA PHE A 69 -18.63 -7.79 -5.42
C PHE A 69 -18.22 -8.61 -4.19
N TYR A 70 -17.26 -8.14 -3.39
CA TYR A 70 -16.87 -8.86 -2.17
C TYR A 70 -18.02 -8.97 -1.18
N CYS A 71 -18.78 -7.90 -1.00
CA CYS A 71 -19.91 -7.87 -0.09
C CYS A 71 -21.03 -8.80 -0.58
N ASP A 72 -21.39 -8.71 -1.86
CA ASP A 72 -22.55 -9.40 -2.41
C ASP A 72 -22.30 -10.86 -2.77
N GLN A 73 -21.07 -11.22 -3.14
CA GLN A 73 -20.75 -12.53 -3.72
C GLN A 73 -19.77 -13.35 -2.89
N ILE A 74 -18.75 -12.71 -2.31
CA ILE A 74 -17.69 -13.44 -1.58
C ILE A 74 -18.10 -13.69 -0.12
N LEU A 75 -18.61 -12.68 0.59
CA LEU A 75 -19.01 -12.84 1.99
C LEU A 75 -20.14 -13.86 2.20
N PRO A 76 -21.20 -13.92 1.37
CA PRO A 76 -22.24 -14.94 1.53
C PRO A 76 -21.70 -16.36 1.30
N ASN A 77 -20.78 -16.50 0.36
CA ASN A 77 -20.16 -17.77 -0.02
C ASN A 77 -18.91 -18.13 0.83
N TYR A 78 -18.65 -17.37 1.89
CA TYR A 78 -17.43 -17.51 2.70
C TYR A 78 -17.24 -18.92 3.26
N ASP A 79 -18.32 -19.56 3.72
CA ASP A 79 -18.26 -20.89 4.33
C ASP A 79 -17.99 -21.96 3.28
N ALA A 80 -18.55 -21.80 2.08
CA ALA A 80 -18.26 -22.66 0.93
C ALA A 80 -16.79 -22.54 0.49
N ILE A 81 -16.20 -21.33 0.49
CA ILE A 81 -14.76 -21.14 0.25
C ILE A 81 -13.92 -21.93 1.26
N GLY A 82 -14.37 -22.02 2.51
CA GLY A 82 -13.70 -22.79 3.56
C GLY A 82 -13.65 -24.30 3.30
N THR A 83 -14.57 -24.84 2.50
CA THR A 83 -14.60 -26.28 2.16
C THR A 83 -13.59 -26.68 1.08
N LEU A 84 -12.99 -25.70 0.39
CA LEU A 84 -12.00 -25.93 -0.65
C LEU A 84 -10.66 -26.37 -0.07
N LYS A 85 -9.79 -26.88 -0.94
CA LYS A 85 -8.37 -27.09 -0.62
C LYS A 85 -7.75 -25.73 -0.28
N ASP A 86 -7.04 -25.67 0.85
CA ASP A 86 -6.49 -24.44 1.43
C ASP A 86 -7.54 -23.36 1.78
N GLY A 87 -8.80 -23.77 1.96
CA GLY A 87 -9.94 -22.87 2.17
C GLY A 87 -9.77 -21.86 3.30
N SER A 88 -9.15 -22.24 4.43
CA SER A 88 -8.87 -21.32 5.54
C SER A 88 -7.93 -20.18 5.16
N THR A 89 -6.95 -20.46 4.30
CA THR A 89 -6.02 -19.43 3.80
C THR A 89 -6.70 -18.51 2.80
N LEU A 90 -7.55 -19.05 1.92
CA LEU A 90 -8.33 -18.28 0.94
C LEU A 90 -9.37 -17.38 1.63
N GLN A 91 -10.04 -17.90 2.65
CA GLN A 91 -10.95 -17.15 3.51
C GLN A 91 -10.25 -15.94 4.13
N TYR A 92 -9.11 -16.16 4.78
CA TYR A 92 -8.34 -15.07 5.37
C TYR A 92 -7.81 -14.09 4.31
N HIS A 93 -7.39 -14.59 3.15
CA HIS A 93 -6.94 -13.76 2.03
C HIS A 93 -8.05 -12.85 1.52
N ALA A 94 -9.28 -13.37 1.38
CA ALA A 94 -10.44 -12.60 0.99
C ALA A 94 -10.72 -11.46 1.98
N LEU A 95 -10.61 -11.72 3.29
CA LEU A 95 -10.78 -10.68 4.30
C LEU A 95 -9.71 -9.59 4.23
N LYS A 96 -8.45 -9.96 4.00
CA LYS A 96 -7.36 -8.98 3.78
C LYS A 96 -7.67 -8.08 2.61
N GLN A 97 -8.03 -8.68 1.47
CA GLN A 97 -8.34 -7.92 0.26
C GLN A 97 -9.55 -7.01 0.47
N LEU A 98 -10.62 -7.47 1.12
CA LEU A 98 -11.77 -6.63 1.47
C LEU A 98 -11.36 -5.41 2.32
N ALA A 99 -10.52 -5.62 3.33
CA ALA A 99 -10.00 -4.54 4.16
C ALA A 99 -9.20 -3.53 3.33
N GLU A 100 -8.37 -3.98 2.41
CA GLU A 100 -7.64 -3.10 1.51
C GLU A 100 -8.55 -2.36 0.51
N LEU A 101 -9.49 -3.07 -0.12
CA LEU A 101 -10.45 -2.48 -1.05
C LEU A 101 -11.27 -1.39 -0.36
N SER A 102 -11.68 -1.60 0.90
CA SER A 102 -12.43 -0.59 1.68
C SER A 102 -11.69 0.74 1.86
N THR A 103 -10.37 0.78 1.70
CA THR A 103 -9.58 2.02 1.83
C THR A 103 -9.84 3.02 0.70
N HIS A 104 -10.09 2.50 -0.49
CA HIS A 104 -10.27 3.24 -1.75
C HIS A 104 -11.69 3.12 -2.29
N CYS A 105 -12.63 2.65 -1.47
CA CYS A 105 -14.03 2.55 -1.88
C CYS A 105 -14.63 3.95 -1.98
N GLY A 106 -15.19 4.26 -3.14
CA GLY A 106 -15.98 5.46 -3.36
C GLY A 106 -17.38 5.34 -2.77
N LYS A 107 -18.30 6.17 -3.27
CA LYS A 107 -19.69 6.18 -2.81
C LYS A 107 -20.41 4.92 -3.29
N LEU A 108 -20.97 4.18 -2.34
CA LEU A 108 -21.86 3.05 -2.62
C LEU A 108 -23.29 3.55 -2.86
N GLU A 109 -24.01 2.90 -3.77
CA GLU A 109 -25.43 3.18 -4.01
C GLU A 109 -26.28 2.78 -2.81
N ASN A 110 -26.08 1.58 -2.29
CA ASN A 110 -26.80 1.02 -1.15
C ASN A 110 -25.82 0.61 -0.03
N PRO A 111 -25.19 1.56 0.67
CA PRO A 111 -24.17 1.26 1.68
C PRO A 111 -24.70 0.39 2.82
N SER A 112 -25.97 0.54 3.19
CA SER A 112 -26.61 -0.23 4.26
C SER A 112 -26.57 -1.74 3.99
N LEU A 113 -26.89 -2.19 2.78
CA LEU A 113 -26.91 -3.62 2.43
C LEU A 113 -25.53 -4.26 2.56
N HIS A 114 -24.51 -3.61 2.01
CA HIS A 114 -23.13 -4.12 2.07
C HIS A 114 -22.57 -4.09 3.49
N VAL A 115 -22.90 -3.05 4.28
CA VAL A 115 -22.47 -2.93 5.67
C VAL A 115 -23.12 -4.01 6.55
N VAL A 116 -24.38 -4.38 6.31
CA VAL A 116 -25.04 -5.51 7.00
C VAL A 116 -24.26 -6.81 6.78
N GLN A 117 -23.90 -7.14 5.54
CA GLN A 117 -23.17 -8.38 5.23
C GLN A 117 -21.83 -8.46 5.97
N ILE A 118 -21.09 -7.35 6.03
CA ILE A 118 -19.82 -7.26 6.78
C ILE A 118 -20.09 -7.39 8.28
N PHE A 119 -21.13 -6.72 8.78
CA PHE A 119 -21.47 -6.70 10.18
C PHE A 119 -21.91 -8.08 10.70
N ASP A 120 -22.69 -8.82 9.92
CA ASP A 120 -23.13 -10.16 10.26
C ASP A 120 -21.96 -11.15 10.27
N LYS A 121 -21.04 -11.06 9.29
CA LYS A 121 -19.79 -11.83 9.34
C LYS A 121 -18.89 -11.40 10.50
N LEU A 122 -18.80 -10.12 10.82
CA LEU A 122 -18.04 -9.63 11.98
C LEU A 122 -18.58 -10.20 13.31
N LYS A 123 -19.90 -10.28 13.47
CA LYS A 123 -20.53 -10.91 14.65
C LYS A 123 -20.18 -12.38 14.79
N HIS A 124 -19.98 -13.11 13.69
CA HIS A 124 -19.54 -14.51 13.73
C HIS A 124 -18.16 -14.65 14.37
N PHE A 125 -17.23 -13.73 14.09
CA PHE A 125 -15.89 -13.69 14.69
C PHE A 125 -15.83 -12.99 16.06
N MET A 126 -16.90 -12.31 16.47
CA MET A 126 -17.01 -11.60 17.74
C MET A 126 -18.14 -12.19 18.60
N PRO A 127 -17.89 -13.32 19.30
CA PRO A 127 -18.90 -13.95 20.14
C PRO A 127 -19.31 -13.06 21.32
N LEU A 128 -20.48 -13.34 21.88
CA LEU A 128 -20.91 -12.76 23.14
C LEU A 128 -20.04 -13.29 24.29
N PRO A 129 -19.86 -12.50 25.36
CA PRO A 129 -19.17 -12.98 26.55
C PRO A 129 -19.89 -14.23 27.10
N PRO A 130 -19.15 -15.33 27.40
CA PRO A 130 -19.72 -16.51 28.05
C PRO A 130 -20.35 -16.16 29.41
N GLU A 131 -21.41 -16.87 29.80
CA GLU A 131 -22.08 -16.67 31.10
C GLU A 131 -21.15 -17.06 32.28
N ASP A 132 -20.36 -18.12 32.11
CA ASP A 132 -19.40 -18.64 33.10
C ASP A 132 -17.97 -18.15 32.83
N ALA A 133 -17.75 -16.84 32.90
CA ALA A 133 -16.49 -16.21 32.53
C ALA A 133 -15.36 -16.46 33.54
N ASP A 134 -14.76 -17.66 33.53
CA ASP A 134 -13.41 -17.87 34.02
C ASP A 134 -12.44 -17.11 33.10
N LEU A 135 -11.95 -15.97 33.60
CA LEU A 135 -11.04 -15.04 32.93
C LEU A 135 -9.74 -15.68 32.42
N GLU A 136 -9.39 -16.86 32.91
CA GLU A 136 -8.16 -17.59 32.56
C GLU A 136 -8.29 -18.45 31.30
N LYS A 137 -9.53 -18.81 30.89
CA LYS A 137 -9.81 -19.58 29.68
C LYS A 137 -10.51 -18.72 28.64
N MET A 138 -9.87 -17.63 28.23
CA MET A 138 -10.33 -16.90 27.04
C MET A 138 -10.25 -17.81 25.82
N PRO A 139 -11.33 -17.92 25.02
CA PRO A 139 -11.31 -18.72 23.79
C PRO A 139 -10.26 -18.17 22.82
N ASN A 140 -9.81 -19.04 21.91
CA ASN A 140 -8.95 -18.64 20.81
C ASN A 140 -9.74 -17.71 19.88
N LEU A 141 -9.57 -16.39 20.06
CA LEU A 141 -10.20 -15.37 19.24
C LEU A 141 -9.32 -15.06 18.02
N ASP A 142 -9.94 -15.01 16.83
CA ASP A 142 -9.25 -14.72 15.58
C ASP A 142 -9.08 -13.21 15.37
N PHE A 143 -8.08 -12.63 16.03
CA PHE A 143 -7.81 -11.20 15.96
C PHE A 143 -7.49 -10.68 14.55
N THR A 144 -6.85 -11.49 13.71
CA THR A 144 -6.44 -11.10 12.34
C THR A 144 -7.65 -10.92 11.42
N SER A 145 -8.60 -11.84 11.47
CA SER A 145 -9.86 -11.77 10.72
C SER A 145 -10.72 -10.61 11.23
N VAL A 146 -10.78 -10.42 12.56
CA VAL A 146 -11.52 -9.30 13.17
C VAL A 146 -10.90 -7.96 12.79
N GLU A 147 -9.58 -7.80 12.76
CA GLU A 147 -8.95 -6.56 12.29
C GLU A 147 -9.41 -6.21 10.87
N CYS A 148 -9.41 -7.17 9.96
CA CYS A 148 -9.82 -6.96 8.57
C CYS A 148 -11.29 -6.54 8.46
N LEU A 149 -12.18 -7.30 9.10
CA LEU A 149 -13.62 -7.04 9.07
C LEU A 149 -14.00 -5.75 9.80
N LEU A 150 -13.42 -5.50 10.96
CA LEU A 150 -13.68 -4.30 11.76
C LEU A 150 -13.17 -3.05 11.03
N TYR A 151 -12.03 -3.15 10.34
CA TYR A 151 -11.51 -2.07 9.49
C TYR A 151 -12.43 -1.81 8.31
N ALA A 152 -12.83 -2.86 7.56
CA ALA A 152 -13.75 -2.72 6.43
C ALA A 152 -15.10 -2.13 6.86
N PHE A 153 -15.65 -2.63 7.97
CA PHE A 153 -16.86 -2.11 8.59
C PHE A 153 -16.73 -0.63 8.94
N HIS A 154 -15.67 -0.24 9.66
CA HIS A 154 -15.44 1.16 10.04
C HIS A 154 -15.36 2.10 8.83
N ARG A 155 -14.70 1.67 7.75
CA ARG A 155 -14.56 2.49 6.53
C ARG A 155 -15.89 2.66 5.79
N LEU A 156 -16.66 1.58 5.63
CA LEU A 156 -17.90 1.61 4.85
C LEU A 156 -19.10 2.13 5.64
N ALA A 157 -19.19 1.81 6.93
CA ALA A 157 -20.28 2.30 7.80
C ALA A 157 -20.28 3.83 7.95
N ARG A 158 -19.15 4.50 7.68
CA ARG A 158 -19.09 5.96 7.58
C ARG A 158 -20.05 6.53 6.52
N GLN A 159 -20.37 5.77 5.47
CA GLN A 159 -21.31 6.19 4.43
C GLN A 159 -22.77 6.05 4.86
N CYS A 160 -23.05 5.30 5.93
CA CYS A 160 -24.37 5.13 6.53
C CYS A 160 -24.27 5.21 8.07
N PRO A 161 -24.04 6.41 8.63
CA PRO A 161 -23.77 6.58 10.07
C PRO A 161 -24.92 6.11 10.95
N ASP A 162 -26.14 6.13 10.42
CA ASP A 162 -27.35 5.72 11.14
C ASP A 162 -27.48 4.21 11.29
N PHE A 163 -26.63 3.41 10.63
CA PHE A 163 -26.72 1.95 10.65
C PHE A 163 -26.76 1.35 12.06
N LEU A 164 -25.88 1.83 12.95
CA LEU A 164 -25.81 1.34 14.33
C LEU A 164 -26.80 2.06 15.27
N THR A 165 -27.24 3.27 14.94
CA THR A 165 -28.14 4.06 15.81
C THR A 165 -29.61 3.85 15.49
N ALA A 166 -29.94 3.28 14.33
CA ALA A 166 -31.31 2.97 13.92
C ALA A 166 -32.00 1.97 14.85
N ASP A 167 -31.26 0.97 15.35
CA ASP A 167 -31.77 -0.01 16.32
C ASP A 167 -30.93 -0.01 17.61
N PRO A 168 -31.49 0.44 18.75
CA PRO A 168 -30.78 0.45 20.02
C PRO A 168 -30.41 -0.96 20.53
N ALA A 169 -31.14 -2.00 20.14
CA ALA A 169 -30.83 -3.37 20.51
C ALA A 169 -29.55 -3.85 19.80
N VAL A 170 -29.39 -3.52 18.51
CA VAL A 170 -28.19 -3.83 17.73
C VAL A 170 -26.96 -3.15 18.32
N LEU A 171 -27.05 -1.86 18.68
CA LEU A 171 -25.95 -1.14 19.30
C LEU A 171 -25.56 -1.74 20.66
N LYS A 172 -26.55 -2.14 21.46
CA LYS A 172 -26.32 -2.75 22.78
C LYS A 172 -25.63 -4.11 22.65
N ASP A 173 -26.11 -4.98 21.76
CA ASP A 173 -25.49 -6.28 21.46
C ASP A 173 -24.05 -6.08 20.96
N PHE A 174 -23.85 -5.18 20.00
CA PHE A 174 -22.53 -4.91 19.45
C PHE A 174 -21.56 -4.38 20.51
N ARG A 175 -22.00 -3.48 21.39
CA ARG A 175 -21.18 -3.00 22.51
C ARG A 175 -20.75 -4.12 23.45
N ALA A 176 -21.65 -5.05 23.80
CA ALA A 176 -21.29 -6.18 24.65
C ALA A 176 -20.17 -7.03 24.01
N ARG A 177 -20.27 -7.30 22.70
CA ARG A 177 -19.23 -8.00 21.92
C ARG A 177 -17.93 -7.20 21.87
N LEU A 178 -17.99 -5.89 21.62
CA LEU A 178 -16.82 -5.01 21.63
C LEU A 178 -16.10 -4.98 22.98
N THR A 179 -16.85 -4.90 24.08
CA THR A 179 -16.29 -4.94 25.44
C THR A 179 -15.60 -6.27 25.71
N TYR A 180 -16.24 -7.38 25.34
CA TYR A 180 -15.65 -8.72 25.48
C TYR A 180 -14.35 -8.85 24.68
N PHE A 181 -14.37 -8.42 23.41
CA PHE A 181 -13.21 -8.50 22.53
C PHE A 181 -12.06 -7.59 22.97
N SER A 182 -12.37 -6.37 23.44
CA SER A 182 -11.38 -5.45 24.03
C SER A 182 -10.66 -6.05 25.24
N ARG A 183 -11.39 -6.79 26.09
CA ARG A 183 -10.77 -7.57 27.18
C ARG A 183 -9.85 -8.66 26.64
N GLY A 184 -10.27 -9.38 25.60
CA GLY A 184 -9.45 -10.38 24.88
C GLY A 184 -8.13 -9.80 24.38
N VAL A 185 -8.20 -8.67 23.66
CA VAL A 185 -7.02 -7.93 23.18
C VAL A 185 -6.09 -7.54 24.34
N GLY A 186 -6.64 -7.04 25.45
CA GLY A 186 -5.87 -6.69 26.64
C GLY A 186 -5.18 -7.88 27.32
N GLY A 187 -5.86 -9.04 27.38
CA GLY A 187 -5.30 -10.28 27.90
C GLY A 187 -4.15 -10.81 27.05
N CYS A 188 -4.36 -10.90 25.74
CA CYS A 188 -3.34 -11.35 24.79
C CYS A 188 -2.14 -10.40 24.74
N LYS A 189 -2.35 -9.08 24.80
CA LYS A 189 -1.26 -8.09 24.86
C LYS A 189 -0.37 -8.30 26.10
N LYS A 190 -0.96 -8.49 27.28
CA LYS A 190 -0.22 -8.78 28.52
C LYS A 190 0.52 -10.13 28.46
N SER A 191 -0.09 -11.15 27.85
CA SER A 191 0.54 -12.46 27.67
C SER A 191 1.75 -12.38 26.72
N LEU A 192 1.61 -11.60 25.63
CA LEU A 192 2.68 -11.35 24.66
C LEU A 192 3.89 -10.64 25.31
N GLU A 193 3.65 -9.64 26.16
CA GLU A 193 4.71 -8.94 26.90
C GLU A 193 5.47 -9.89 27.84
N LYS A 194 4.76 -10.79 28.54
CA LYS A 194 5.34 -11.80 29.44
C LYS A 194 6.16 -12.88 28.70
N HIS A 195 5.84 -13.16 27.44
CA HIS A 195 6.47 -14.22 26.64
C HIS A 195 7.41 -13.72 25.53
N SER A 196 7.73 -12.42 25.52
CA SER A 196 8.56 -11.71 24.53
C SER A 196 10.02 -12.20 24.36
N GLY A 197 10.39 -13.35 24.94
CA GLY A 197 11.72 -13.97 24.85
C GLY A 197 11.74 -15.45 24.42
N LYS A 198 10.61 -16.06 24.06
CA LYS A 198 10.56 -17.47 23.58
C LYS A 198 10.46 -17.51 22.05
N LYS A 199 11.07 -18.54 21.44
CA LYS A 199 11.07 -18.81 19.98
C LYS A 199 9.64 -19.10 19.49
N LEU A 200 8.84 -18.06 19.26
CA LEU A 200 7.61 -18.12 18.48
C LEU A 200 7.91 -17.56 17.08
N ASP A 201 7.06 -17.90 16.11
CA ASP A 201 7.19 -17.45 14.73
C ASP A 201 7.39 -15.93 14.67
N GLU A 202 8.59 -15.52 14.24
CA GLU A 202 9.06 -14.13 14.39
C GLU A 202 8.12 -13.11 13.75
N ASP A 203 7.43 -13.50 12.67
CA ASP A 203 6.57 -12.60 11.91
C ASP A 203 5.22 -12.37 12.60
N GLN A 204 4.61 -13.40 13.19
CA GLN A 204 3.37 -13.25 13.95
C GLN A 204 3.58 -12.40 15.21
N LEU A 205 4.72 -12.58 15.89
CA LEU A 205 5.13 -11.75 17.02
C LEU A 205 5.35 -10.28 16.63
N LYS A 206 5.88 -10.01 15.42
CA LYS A 206 6.11 -8.64 14.93
C LYS A 206 4.82 -7.91 14.56
N ILE A 207 3.79 -8.63 14.10
CA ILE A 207 2.50 -8.07 13.65
C ILE A 207 1.53 -7.87 14.81
N ALA A 208 1.53 -8.80 15.78
CA ALA A 208 0.57 -8.84 16.88
C ALA A 208 0.42 -7.50 17.65
N PRO A 209 1.48 -6.76 18.00
CA PRO A 209 1.34 -5.48 18.69
C PRO A 209 0.54 -4.46 17.87
N ALA A 210 0.85 -4.32 16.58
CA ALA A 210 0.16 -3.40 15.68
C ALA A 210 -1.30 -3.80 15.50
N LEU A 211 -1.56 -5.11 15.34
CA LEU A 211 -2.91 -5.65 15.23
C LEU A 211 -3.76 -5.34 16.48
N PHE A 212 -3.22 -5.51 17.69
CA PHE A 212 -3.93 -5.19 18.92
C PHE A 212 -4.21 -3.69 19.09
N GLU A 213 -3.27 -2.83 18.69
CA GLU A 213 -3.45 -1.37 18.71
C GLU A 213 -4.49 -0.91 17.68
N ASN A 214 -4.49 -1.50 16.50
CA ASN A 214 -5.45 -1.26 15.43
C ASN A 214 -6.87 -1.61 15.88
N ILE A 215 -7.06 -2.81 16.41
CA ILE A 215 -8.37 -3.22 16.94
C ILE A 215 -8.81 -2.30 18.07
N SER A 216 -7.93 -2.00 19.02
CA SER A 216 -8.25 -1.13 20.15
C SER A 216 -8.68 0.28 19.72
N SER A 217 -8.07 0.82 18.68
CA SER A 217 -8.42 2.15 18.15
C SER A 217 -9.74 2.15 17.38
N LEU A 218 -10.00 1.13 16.56
CA LEU A 218 -11.30 0.94 15.90
C LEU A 218 -12.44 0.78 16.92
N ILE A 219 -12.23 -0.03 17.96
CA ILE A 219 -13.23 -0.25 19.01
C ILE A 219 -13.57 1.05 19.73
N LYS A 220 -12.58 1.88 20.07
CA LYS A 220 -12.80 3.17 20.74
C LYS A 220 -13.71 4.08 19.94
N ASP A 221 -13.48 4.16 18.63
CA ASP A 221 -14.28 4.95 17.69
C ASP A 221 -15.75 4.48 17.63
N LEU A 222 -15.97 3.17 17.68
CA LEU A 222 -17.31 2.56 17.61
C LEU A 222 -18.05 2.51 18.95
N TYR A 223 -17.38 2.76 20.07
CA TYR A 223 -17.97 2.61 21.41
C TYR A 223 -18.88 3.78 21.83
N TYR A 224 -18.71 4.96 21.21
CA TYR A 224 -19.51 6.15 21.51
C TYR A 224 -21.02 5.94 21.29
N THR A 225 -21.86 6.76 21.94
CA THR A 225 -23.34 6.73 21.77
C THR A 225 -23.76 6.97 20.34
N VAL A 226 -23.03 7.86 19.67
CA VAL A 226 -23.04 7.98 18.22
C VAL A 226 -21.66 7.53 17.76
N PRO A 227 -21.55 6.40 17.03
CA PRO A 227 -20.28 5.89 16.53
C PRO A 227 -19.52 6.93 15.72
N ILE A 228 -18.21 6.98 15.95
CA ILE A 228 -17.30 7.93 15.29
C ILE A 228 -16.43 7.14 14.31
N TYR A 229 -16.24 7.69 13.11
CA TYR A 229 -15.44 7.06 12.05
C TYR A 229 -14.26 7.94 11.66
N LYS A 230 -13.40 8.27 12.62
CA LYS A 230 -12.31 9.27 12.46
C LYS A 230 -10.92 8.67 12.48
N CYS A 231 -10.71 7.57 13.21
CA CYS A 231 -9.40 6.95 13.29
C CYS A 231 -8.92 6.52 11.90
N ASN A 232 -7.62 6.72 11.64
CA ASN A 232 -6.97 6.32 10.41
C ASN A 232 -5.81 5.40 10.76
N ILE A 233 -5.96 4.14 10.41
CA ILE A 233 -5.11 3.04 10.84
C ILE A 233 -4.46 2.41 9.62
N GLN A 234 -3.22 1.95 9.78
CA GLN A 234 -2.55 1.12 8.79
C GLN A 234 -2.71 -0.34 9.18
N LEU A 235 -3.32 -1.14 8.30
CA LEU A 235 -3.52 -2.58 8.48
C LEU A 235 -2.21 -3.27 8.89
N SER A 236 -2.27 -4.12 9.91
CA SER A 236 -1.11 -4.71 10.58
C SER A 236 -0.19 -5.47 9.62
N PHE A 237 -0.75 -6.20 8.66
CA PHE A 237 -0.02 -6.94 7.64
C PHE A 237 0.69 -6.05 6.60
N LYS A 238 0.30 -4.77 6.45
CA LYS A 238 1.05 -3.79 5.63
C LYS A 238 2.26 -3.20 6.34
N SER A 239 2.32 -3.27 7.67
CA SER A 239 3.44 -2.75 8.45
C SER A 239 4.76 -3.52 8.20
N ILE A 240 4.65 -4.80 7.83
CA ILE A 240 5.78 -5.66 7.45
C ILE A 240 6.41 -5.17 6.14
N THR A 241 5.58 -4.85 5.15
CA THR A 241 6.01 -4.43 3.81
C THR A 241 6.80 -3.12 3.82
N LYS A 242 6.50 -2.21 4.77
CA LYS A 242 7.27 -0.99 4.97
C LYS A 242 8.63 -1.24 5.63
N LYS A 243 8.74 -2.19 6.57
CA LYS A 243 10.02 -2.54 7.20
C LYS A 243 11.02 -3.14 6.20
N ILE A 244 10.55 -3.86 5.18
CA ILE A 244 11.39 -4.38 4.08
C ILE A 244 11.89 -3.24 3.17
N LYS A 245 11.10 -2.18 2.97
CA LYS A 245 11.52 -0.98 2.21
C LYS A 245 12.41 -0.02 3.01
N LEU A 246 12.45 -0.17 4.34
CA LEU A 246 13.17 0.70 5.30
C LEU A 246 14.33 0.00 6.00
N SER A 247 14.78 -1.17 5.54
CA SER A 247 16.10 -1.68 5.88
C SER A 247 17.10 -1.09 4.86
N PRO A 248 17.73 0.08 5.12
CA PRO A 248 18.99 0.36 4.48
C PRO A 248 19.94 -0.76 4.92
N GLU A 249 20.67 -1.32 3.96
CA GLU A 249 21.85 -2.13 4.24
C GLU A 249 22.61 -1.45 5.38
N LYS A 250 22.94 -2.22 6.43
CA LYS A 250 23.81 -1.74 7.50
C LYS A 250 25.15 -1.38 6.87
N SER A 251 25.30 -0.11 6.50
CA SER A 251 26.59 0.50 6.27
C SER A 251 27.32 0.45 7.61
N SER A 252 28.29 -0.46 7.72
CA SER A 252 29.32 -0.39 8.74
C SER A 252 29.95 0.99 8.72
N ALA A 253 29.83 1.73 9.83
CA ALA A 253 30.63 2.92 10.09
C ALA A 253 31.49 2.66 11.35
N PRO A 254 32.62 3.37 11.58
CA PRO A 254 33.07 4.57 10.87
C PRO A 254 34.59 4.57 10.53
N GLN A 255 34.96 4.87 9.28
CA GLN A 255 36.31 5.37 8.98
C GLN A 255 36.30 6.86 8.67
N LYS A 256 37.39 7.49 9.10
CA LYS A 256 37.52 8.92 9.39
C LYS A 256 37.44 9.78 8.13
N ARG A 257 36.83 10.94 8.34
CA ARG A 257 36.69 12.13 7.49
C ARG A 257 37.83 12.31 6.46
N HIS A 258 37.48 12.49 5.19
CA HIS A 258 38.28 13.27 4.25
C HIS A 258 37.46 14.45 3.74
N THR A 259 38.06 15.63 3.84
CA THR A 259 37.55 16.93 3.41
C THR A 259 37.40 17.01 1.89
N PRO A 260 36.43 17.78 1.37
CA PRO A 260 36.22 17.95 -0.06
C PRO A 260 37.36 18.74 -0.71
N ILE A 261 37.79 18.31 -1.90
CA ILE A 261 38.83 18.95 -2.70
C ILE A 261 38.23 20.14 -3.45
N GLN A 262 38.72 21.35 -3.16
CA GLN A 262 38.49 22.56 -3.96
C GLN A 262 39.33 22.50 -5.25
N PHE A 263 38.72 22.80 -6.39
CA PHE A 263 39.44 23.03 -7.64
C PHE A 263 39.79 24.51 -7.76
N GLU A 264 41.07 24.82 -7.57
CA GLU A 264 41.65 26.13 -7.91
C GLU A 264 42.46 26.04 -9.21
N SER A 265 42.25 27.04 -10.05
CA SER A 265 42.84 27.19 -11.37
C SER A 265 44.22 27.84 -11.30
N SER A 266 45.11 27.39 -12.19
CA SER A 266 46.27 28.07 -12.79
C SER A 266 47.68 27.87 -12.21
N ASN A 267 48.57 27.48 -13.14
CA ASN A 267 50.01 27.73 -13.26
C ASN A 267 50.95 27.44 -12.07
N ALA A 268 51.75 26.37 -12.19
CA ALA A 268 53.21 26.45 -12.39
C ALA A 268 53.93 25.13 -12.00
N SER A 269 54.93 24.77 -12.84
CA SER A 269 56.17 24.02 -12.55
C SER A 269 56.14 22.73 -11.70
N ALA A 270 56.50 21.61 -12.37
CA ALA A 270 56.92 20.33 -11.79
C ALA A 270 58.12 20.46 -10.82
N PRO A 271 58.41 19.44 -9.97
CA PRO A 271 59.33 18.37 -10.43
C PRO A 271 59.15 16.95 -9.85
N LYS A 272 59.46 15.96 -10.73
CA LYS A 272 60.30 14.74 -10.60
C LYS A 272 60.33 13.88 -9.32
N ASN A 273 59.90 12.61 -9.46
CA ASN A 273 60.64 11.33 -9.25
C ASN A 273 59.62 10.20 -8.93
N ALA A 274 59.34 9.22 -9.82
CA ALA A 274 60.06 7.94 -10.04
C ALA A 274 60.12 7.05 -8.75
N ARG A 275 59.75 5.77 -8.68
CA ARG A 275 59.24 4.71 -9.59
C ARG A 275 58.84 3.47 -8.70
N PRO A 276 58.57 2.25 -9.21
CA PRO A 276 57.28 1.55 -9.13
C PRO A 276 57.25 0.30 -8.20
N SER A 277 56.07 -0.32 -8.03
CA SER A 277 55.99 -1.76 -7.70
C SER A 277 54.73 -2.41 -8.28
N LYS A 278 54.86 -3.70 -8.55
CA LYS A 278 54.20 -4.55 -9.55
C LYS A 278 53.13 -5.42 -8.84
N GLY A 279 51.93 -5.55 -9.42
CA GLY A 279 50.87 -6.44 -8.92
C GLY A 279 49.78 -6.64 -9.97
N GLU A 280 49.44 -7.89 -10.22
CA GLU A 280 48.81 -8.41 -11.43
C GLU A 280 47.31 -8.12 -11.59
N GLY A 281 46.91 -7.85 -12.84
CA GLY A 281 45.91 -8.69 -13.51
C GLY A 281 44.42 -8.36 -13.37
N ILE A 282 43.94 -7.28 -14.00
CA ILE A 282 42.62 -7.30 -14.69
C ILE A 282 42.76 -6.49 -16.00
N LYS A 283 42.74 -7.19 -17.15
CA LYS A 283 42.76 -6.56 -18.47
C LYS A 283 41.35 -6.06 -18.80
N LEU A 284 41.12 -4.77 -18.65
CA LEU A 284 39.91 -4.08 -19.13
C LEU A 284 39.99 -4.01 -20.67
N TYR A 285 38.98 -4.55 -21.36
CA TYR A 285 38.91 -4.55 -22.83
C TYR A 285 38.79 -3.12 -23.36
N ALA A 286 39.75 -2.70 -24.19
CA ALA A 286 39.66 -1.48 -24.99
C ALA A 286 39.39 -1.87 -26.45
N PRO A 287 38.31 -1.36 -27.08
CA PRO A 287 38.07 -1.63 -28.48
C PRO A 287 39.16 -1.00 -29.37
N PRO A 288 39.52 -1.65 -30.50
CA PRO A 288 40.64 -1.24 -31.33
C PRO A 288 40.36 0.09 -32.03
N SER A 289 41.08 1.16 -31.64
CA SER A 289 41.11 2.42 -32.40
C SER A 289 42.10 2.28 -33.56
N GLY A 290 41.65 1.62 -34.62
CA GLY A 290 42.35 1.53 -35.89
C GLY A 290 41.99 2.69 -36.81
N LYS A 291 42.98 3.51 -37.14
CA LYS A 291 42.94 4.62 -38.10
C LYS A 291 42.86 4.10 -39.54
N PHE A 292 41.73 4.29 -40.22
CA PHE A 292 41.57 4.45 -41.68
C PHE A 292 40.22 5.17 -41.86
N SER A 293 40.00 6.20 -42.66
CA SER A 293 40.75 6.86 -43.71
C SER A 293 40.08 8.22 -43.97
N ASN A 294 40.90 9.19 -44.36
CA ASN A 294 40.51 10.50 -44.87
C ASN A 294 39.46 10.44 -46.00
N ASN A 295 38.69 11.51 -46.14
CA ASN A 295 38.62 12.36 -47.35
C ASN A 295 37.18 12.74 -47.72
N PHE A 296 36.77 13.98 -47.43
CA PHE A 296 35.95 14.77 -48.35
C PHE A 296 36.24 16.26 -48.12
N GLN A 297 37.04 16.82 -49.03
CA GLN A 297 37.23 18.26 -49.19
C GLN A 297 36.00 18.90 -49.84
N SER A 298 35.67 20.07 -49.29
CA SER A 298 35.27 21.31 -49.96
C SER A 298 34.50 21.25 -51.29
N TYR A 299 33.30 21.82 -51.28
CA TYR A 299 32.89 22.70 -52.37
C TYR A 299 32.54 24.09 -51.82
N ASP A 300 33.31 25.04 -52.32
CA ASP A 300 33.16 26.47 -52.22
C ASP A 300 31.86 26.91 -52.91
N ARG A 301 31.08 27.78 -52.25
CA ARG A 301 30.30 28.80 -52.96
C ARG A 301 30.21 30.04 -52.10
N GLY A 302 31.14 30.95 -52.38
CA GLY A 302 31.18 32.30 -51.83
C GLY A 302 29.94 33.13 -52.13
N GLY A 303 29.82 34.24 -51.41
CA GLY A 303 28.75 35.20 -51.66
C GLY A 303 28.58 36.31 -50.63
N ARG A 304 29.62 37.14 -50.46
CA ARG A 304 29.58 38.62 -50.32
C ARG A 304 28.39 39.30 -49.58
N GLY A 305 28.74 40.15 -48.61
CA GLY A 305 28.03 41.42 -48.32
C GLY A 305 27.90 41.72 -46.83
N ARG A 306 28.87 42.43 -46.21
CA ARG A 306 28.93 43.90 -46.01
C ARG A 306 27.85 44.49 -45.07
N GLY A 307 28.31 45.14 -43.99
CA GLY A 307 27.59 46.18 -43.22
C GLY A 307 27.62 45.93 -41.70
N ARG A 308 28.66 46.29 -40.94
CA ARG A 308 29.01 47.62 -40.36
C ARG A 308 27.89 48.31 -39.54
N GLY A 309 28.20 48.62 -38.27
CA GLY A 309 27.56 49.63 -37.41
C GLY A 309 26.95 49.01 -36.15
N ARG A 310 27.51 49.03 -34.93
CA ARG A 310 28.14 50.07 -34.08
C ARG A 310 27.11 51.06 -33.47
N GLY A 311 27.05 51.09 -32.13
CA GLY A 311 26.44 52.17 -31.30
C GLY A 311 25.16 51.72 -30.57
N SER A 312 25.10 51.50 -29.26
CA SER A 312 25.39 52.35 -28.08
C SER A 312 24.23 53.28 -27.68
N ARG A 313 23.84 53.14 -26.39
CA ARG A 313 23.27 54.14 -25.46
C ARG A 313 21.84 54.69 -25.69
N GLY A 314 21.02 54.44 -24.67
CA GLY A 314 20.55 55.50 -23.76
C GLY A 314 19.09 55.94 -23.87
N GLY A 315 18.49 56.30 -22.71
CA GLY A 315 17.27 57.11 -22.59
C GLY A 315 16.11 56.36 -21.91
N ARG A 316 15.92 56.37 -20.58
CA ARG A 316 15.32 57.41 -19.70
C ARG A 316 13.85 57.79 -19.99
N GLY A 317 13.01 57.61 -18.96
CA GLY A 317 11.76 58.35 -18.70
C GLY A 317 10.47 57.57 -19.04
N SER A 318 9.33 57.70 -18.36
CA SER A 318 8.90 58.45 -17.17
C SER A 318 7.41 58.14 -16.93
N ARG A 319 6.91 58.37 -15.70
CA ARG A 319 5.47 58.51 -15.28
C ARG A 319 4.66 57.21 -15.20
N GLY A 320 3.77 56.98 -14.22
CA GLY A 320 3.22 57.71 -13.08
C GLY A 320 2.37 56.68 -12.28
N GLY A 321 2.19 56.76 -10.97
CA GLY A 321 1.26 57.71 -10.34
C GLY A 321 0.01 56.96 -9.80
N TRP A 322 0.04 56.63 -8.50
CA TRP A 322 -1.05 56.50 -7.50
C TRP A 322 -2.51 56.29 -7.97
N ARG A 323 -3.23 55.35 -7.32
CA ARG A 323 -4.38 55.64 -6.45
C ARG A 323 -4.98 54.38 -5.79
N THR A 324 -5.31 54.58 -4.50
CA THR A 324 -6.33 53.95 -3.62
C THR A 324 -6.30 52.44 -3.41
#